data_AF-A0A218QUZ8-F1
#
_entry.id   AF-A0A218QUZ8-F1
#
_cell.length_a   1.000
_cell.length_b   1.000
_cell.length_c   1.000
_cell.angle_alpha   90.00
_cell.angle_beta   90.00
_cell.angle_gamma   90.00
#
_symmetry.space_group_name_H-M   'P 1'
#
loop_
_entity.id
_entity.type
_entity.pdbx_description
1 polymer ?
#
loop_
_entity_poly.entity_id
_entity_poly.type
_entity_poly.pdbx_seq_one_letter_code
_entity_poly.pdbx_strand_id
1 'polypeptide(L)'
;MLKTLCTCSNTYAKYSELINPYPENPESTRSLELLESKILIPTAKKFGSENFKLTYGFCSKDLKKFISREKSRVCFEIDQHMACEINSKGNYFCRHLGAACDFKIAGSDSRKVISFLRRLDFDSIYYYGSDRPVHVSWSQTPRRKIWEFTPQNTPKPYGNYYSV
;
A
#
# COMPACT_ATOMS: atom_id res chain seq x y z
N MET A 1 3.40 -12.71 -6.55
CA MET A 1 3.20 -12.15 -5.20
C MET A 1 1.73 -11.81 -4.91
N LEU A 2 0.84 -11.79 -5.93
CA LEU A 2 -0.58 -11.43 -5.80
C LEU A 2 -1.31 -12.06 -4.60
N LYS A 3 -1.24 -13.38 -4.41
CA LYS A 3 -1.87 -14.06 -3.26
C LYS A 3 -1.44 -13.40 -1.94
N THR A 4 -0.15 -13.18 -1.76
CA THR A 4 0.39 -12.54 -0.54
C THR A 4 -0.14 -11.12 -0.38
N LEU A 5 -0.21 -10.31 -1.45
CA LEU A 5 -0.80 -8.97 -1.40
C LEU A 5 -2.27 -8.98 -0.98
N CYS A 6 -3.03 -9.99 -1.39
CA CYS A 6 -4.44 -10.13 -1.05
C CYS A 6 -4.67 -10.64 0.38
N THR A 7 -3.73 -11.40 0.94
CA THR A 7 -3.94 -12.13 2.20
C THR A 7 -3.04 -11.71 3.36
N CYS A 8 -2.18 -10.70 3.22
CA CYS A 8 -1.18 -10.34 4.24
C CYS A 8 -1.71 -9.52 5.43
N SER A 9 -2.98 -9.11 5.43
CA SER A 9 -3.52 -8.24 6.48
C SER A 9 -3.97 -9.02 7.71
N ASN A 10 -3.81 -8.44 8.90
CA ASN A 10 -4.28 -9.04 10.15
C ASN A 10 -5.81 -9.23 10.16
N THR A 11 -6.56 -8.27 9.61
CA THR A 11 -8.02 -8.36 9.51
C THR A 11 -8.43 -9.51 8.58
N TYR A 12 -7.72 -9.75 7.47
CA TYR A 12 -7.96 -10.95 6.66
C TYR A 12 -7.66 -12.22 7.44
N ALA A 13 -6.50 -12.31 8.12
CA ALA A 13 -6.13 -13.48 8.90
C ALA A 13 -7.21 -13.86 9.93
N LYS A 14 -7.82 -12.86 10.59
CA LYS A 14 -8.88 -13.02 11.59
C LYS A 14 -10.23 -13.48 11.02
N TYR A 15 -10.56 -13.11 9.78
CA TYR A 15 -11.87 -13.33 9.17
C TYR A 15 -11.79 -14.06 7.82
N SER A 16 -10.75 -14.86 7.61
CA SER A 16 -10.42 -15.42 6.30
C SER A 16 -11.53 -16.30 5.71
N GLU A 17 -12.30 -17.00 6.55
CA GLU A 17 -13.45 -17.81 6.15
C GLU A 17 -14.63 -16.98 5.60
N LEU A 18 -14.66 -15.67 5.88
CA LEU A 18 -15.77 -14.77 5.55
C LEU A 18 -15.41 -13.72 4.50
N ILE A 19 -14.18 -13.74 3.97
CA ILE A 19 -13.65 -12.72 3.07
C ILE A 19 -13.17 -13.38 1.79
N ASN A 20 -13.71 -12.96 0.64
CA ASN A 20 -12.99 -13.12 -0.61
C ASN A 20 -11.89 -12.05 -0.69
N PRO A 21 -10.59 -12.41 -0.66
CA PRO A 21 -9.51 -11.42 -0.62
C PRO A 21 -9.10 -10.93 -2.01
N TYR A 22 -9.64 -11.50 -3.08
CA TYR A 22 -9.17 -11.24 -4.43
C TYR A 22 -9.95 -10.10 -5.10
N PRO A 23 -9.34 -9.40 -6.07
CA PRO A 23 -10.04 -8.35 -6.78
C PRO A 23 -11.18 -8.87 -7.64
N GLU A 24 -12.25 -8.09 -7.74
CA GLU A 24 -13.38 -8.38 -8.65
C GLU A 24 -13.21 -7.66 -9.99
N ASN A 25 -12.56 -6.48 -9.98
CA ASN A 25 -12.26 -5.75 -11.20
C ASN A 25 -10.92 -6.21 -11.80
N PRO A 26 -10.86 -6.65 -13.07
CA PRO A 26 -9.61 -6.98 -13.77
C PRO A 26 -8.55 -5.86 -13.72
N GLU A 27 -8.97 -4.59 -13.75
CA GLU A 27 -8.03 -3.46 -13.65
C GLU A 27 -7.34 -3.36 -12.29
N SER A 28 -7.98 -3.85 -11.22
CA SER A 28 -7.35 -3.99 -9.90
C SER A 28 -6.24 -5.04 -9.94
N THR A 29 -6.50 -6.21 -10.55
CA THR A 29 -5.49 -7.26 -10.73
C THR A 29 -4.30 -6.74 -11.52
N ARG A 30 -4.55 -6.07 -12.65
CA ARG A 30 -3.50 -5.44 -13.48
C ARG A 30 -2.68 -4.43 -12.68
N SER A 31 -3.33 -3.59 -11.86
CA SER A 31 -2.65 -2.60 -11.04
C SER A 31 -1.79 -3.23 -9.94
N LEU A 32 -2.23 -4.35 -9.35
CA LEU A 32 -1.45 -5.10 -8.37
C LEU A 32 -0.22 -5.77 -9.01
N GLU A 33 -0.34 -6.31 -10.22
CA GLU A 33 0.79 -6.85 -10.99
C GLU A 33 1.81 -5.77 -11.35
N LEU A 34 1.34 -4.55 -11.67
CA LEU A 34 2.21 -3.42 -11.94
C LEU A 34 2.89 -2.91 -10.66
N LEU A 35 2.17 -2.83 -9.54
CA LEU A 35 2.78 -2.57 -8.23
C LEU A 35 3.85 -3.63 -7.90
N GLU A 36 3.58 -4.91 -8.15
CA GLU A 36 4.53 -5.99 -7.93
C GLU A 36 5.80 -5.82 -8.76
N SER A 37 5.66 -5.68 -10.07
CA SER A 37 6.79 -5.61 -11.00
C SER A 37 7.59 -4.31 -10.88
N LYS A 38 6.93 -3.18 -10.59
CA LYS A 38 7.57 -1.86 -10.55
C LYS A 38 8.11 -1.50 -9.18
N ILE A 39 7.56 -2.04 -8.10
CA ILE A 39 7.90 -1.65 -6.73
C ILE A 39 8.38 -2.83 -5.89
N LEU A 40 7.58 -3.89 -5.74
CA LEU A 40 7.87 -4.98 -4.79
C LEU A 40 9.10 -5.79 -5.21
N ILE A 41 9.16 -6.24 -6.46
CA ILE A 41 10.27 -7.04 -6.98
C ILE A 41 11.61 -6.29 -6.88
N PRO A 42 11.73 -5.03 -7.36
CA PRO A 42 12.97 -4.25 -7.18
C PRO A 42 13.36 -4.05 -5.72
N THR A 43 12.38 -3.84 -4.83
CA THR A 43 12.63 -3.62 -3.40
C THR A 43 13.13 -4.89 -2.71
N ALA A 44 12.46 -6.02 -2.93
CA ALA A 44 12.91 -7.32 -2.43
C ALA A 44 14.31 -7.67 -2.96
N LYS A 45 14.59 -7.42 -4.25
CA LYS A 45 15.92 -7.61 -4.83
C LYS A 45 17.01 -6.74 -4.17
N LYS A 46 16.67 -5.52 -3.74
CA LYS A 46 17.62 -4.60 -3.08
C LYS A 46 17.90 -4.97 -1.62
N PHE A 47 16.86 -5.36 -0.87
CA PHE A 47 16.92 -5.49 0.58
C PHE A 47 16.90 -6.94 1.08
N GLY A 48 16.78 -7.92 0.18
CA GLY A 48 16.60 -9.32 0.51
C GLY A 48 15.12 -9.67 0.68
N SER A 49 14.66 -10.69 -0.05
CA SER A 49 13.27 -11.16 0.00
C SER A 49 12.88 -11.68 1.38
N GLU A 50 13.84 -12.24 2.12
CA GLU A 50 13.70 -12.73 3.50
C GLU A 50 13.47 -11.61 4.52
N ASN A 51 13.96 -10.40 4.21
CA ASN A 51 13.77 -9.22 5.05
C ASN A 51 12.47 -8.48 4.71
N PHE A 52 11.88 -8.76 3.56
CA PHE A 52 10.69 -8.08 3.05
C PHE A 52 9.41 -8.64 3.69
N LYS A 53 8.72 -7.83 4.50
CA LYS A 53 7.50 -8.23 5.20
C LYS A 53 6.32 -7.34 4.80
N LEU A 54 5.42 -7.86 3.98
CA LEU A 54 4.12 -7.22 3.73
C LEU A 54 3.29 -7.20 5.02
N THR A 55 2.71 -6.05 5.33
CA THR A 55 1.82 -5.87 6.50
C THR A 55 0.39 -5.52 6.09
N TYR A 56 0.22 -4.90 4.92
CA TYR A 56 -1.08 -4.60 4.34
C TYR A 56 -0.96 -4.49 2.82
N GLY A 57 -1.97 -4.94 2.09
CA GLY A 57 -1.94 -5.04 0.64
C GLY A 57 -3.30 -4.69 0.04
N PHE A 58 -3.84 -5.53 -0.83
CA PHE A 58 -5.12 -5.25 -1.46
C PHE A 58 -6.29 -5.31 -0.44
N CYS A 59 -7.20 -4.34 -0.55
CA CYS A 59 -8.43 -4.26 0.21
C CYS A 59 -9.61 -4.62 -0.68
N SER A 60 -10.09 -5.87 -0.57
CA SER A 60 -11.31 -6.29 -1.26
C SER A 60 -12.56 -5.61 -0.68
N LYS A 61 -13.67 -5.64 -1.42
CA LYS A 61 -14.97 -5.13 -0.93
C LYS A 61 -15.41 -5.81 0.35
N ASP A 62 -15.11 -7.09 0.52
CA ASP A 62 -15.40 -7.83 1.76
C ASP A 62 -14.50 -7.38 2.89
N LEU A 63 -13.18 -7.31 2.66
CA LEU A 63 -12.23 -6.85 3.68
C LEU A 63 -12.57 -5.44 4.16
N LYS A 64 -12.97 -4.53 3.26
CA LYS A 64 -13.46 -3.18 3.57
C LYS A 64 -14.61 -3.18 4.58
N LYS A 65 -15.55 -4.13 4.50
CA LYS A 65 -16.69 -4.25 5.45
C LYS A 65 -16.17 -4.55 6.86
N PHE A 66 -15.18 -5.43 7.00
CA PHE A 66 -14.59 -5.78 8.29
C PHE A 66 -13.72 -4.66 8.86
N ILE A 67 -12.87 -4.02 8.05
CA ILE A 67 -12.06 -2.86 8.47
C ILE A 67 -12.94 -1.74 9.01
N SER A 68 -14.08 -1.48 8.35
CA SER A 68 -15.05 -0.47 8.78
C SER A 68 -15.72 -0.82 10.12
N ARG A 69 -16.01 -2.11 10.36
CA ARG A 69 -16.57 -2.61 11.64
C ARG A 69 -15.56 -2.48 12.80
N GLU A 70 -14.28 -2.69 12.52
CA GLU A 70 -13.21 -2.54 13.52
C GLU A 70 -12.89 -1.07 13.85
N LYS A 71 -13.66 -0.11 13.30
CA LYS A 71 -13.48 1.34 13.48
C LYS A 71 -12.07 1.82 13.10
N SER A 72 -11.44 1.13 12.16
CA SER A 72 -10.16 1.56 11.60
C SER A 72 -10.35 2.86 10.83
N ARG A 73 -9.46 3.84 11.08
CA ARG A 73 -9.50 5.14 10.40
C ARG A 73 -8.92 5.01 8.99
N VAL A 74 -9.73 4.53 8.04
CA VAL A 74 -9.36 4.38 6.63
C VAL A 74 -10.24 5.27 5.76
N CYS A 75 -9.63 6.11 4.92
CA CYS A 75 -10.34 6.94 3.95
C CYS A 75 -10.32 6.27 2.58
N PHE A 76 -11.32 5.40 2.33
CA PHE A 76 -11.37 4.59 1.11
C PHE A 76 -11.40 5.38 -0.20
N GLU A 77 -11.81 6.66 -0.18
CA GLU A 77 -11.90 7.53 -1.37
C GLU A 77 -10.53 7.89 -1.97
N ILE A 78 -9.48 7.85 -1.16
CA ILE A 78 -8.10 8.15 -1.55
C ILE A 78 -7.15 6.99 -1.26
N ASP A 79 -7.67 5.86 -0.77
CA ASP A 79 -6.89 4.69 -0.39
C ASP A 79 -6.70 3.76 -1.59
N GLN A 80 -5.50 3.78 -2.17
CA GLN A 80 -5.11 2.92 -3.28
C GLN A 80 -4.95 1.43 -2.88
N HIS A 81 -5.14 1.04 -1.62
CA HIS A 81 -5.32 -0.36 -1.24
C HIS A 81 -6.58 -0.97 -1.86
N MET A 82 -7.61 -0.17 -2.14
CA MET A 82 -8.79 -0.61 -2.93
C MET A 82 -8.50 -0.79 -4.42
N ALA A 83 -7.28 -0.47 -4.87
CA ALA A 83 -6.86 -0.46 -6.25
C ALA A 83 -7.86 0.24 -7.19
N CYS A 84 -8.25 -0.41 -8.28
CA CYS A 84 -9.25 0.07 -9.24
C CYS A 84 -10.65 -0.50 -8.99
N GLU A 85 -10.97 -0.95 -7.76
CA GLU A 85 -12.30 -1.50 -7.47
C GLU A 85 -13.41 -0.46 -7.68
N ILE A 86 -14.55 -0.94 -8.18
CA ILE A 86 -15.74 -0.13 -8.43
C ILE A 86 -16.82 -0.44 -7.41
N ASN A 87 -17.54 0.60 -6.98
CA ASN A 87 -18.69 0.45 -6.09
C ASN A 87 -19.95 0.02 -6.87
N SER A 88 -21.04 -0.24 -6.15
CA SER A 88 -22.32 -0.66 -6.74
C SER A 88 -22.96 0.39 -7.65
N LYS A 89 -22.50 1.65 -7.61
CA LYS A 89 -22.92 2.74 -8.50
C LYS A 89 -22.04 2.87 -9.75
N GLY A 90 -21.08 1.96 -9.95
CA GLY A 90 -20.16 1.98 -11.09
C GLY A 90 -19.02 3.00 -10.99
N ASN A 91 -18.83 3.65 -9.83
CA ASN A 91 -17.73 4.60 -9.61
C ASN A 91 -16.55 3.90 -8.94
N TYR A 92 -15.33 4.32 -9.25
CA TYR A 92 -14.14 3.86 -8.53
C TYR A 92 -14.22 4.21 -7.05
N PHE A 93 -13.78 3.30 -6.18
CA PHE A 93 -13.61 3.59 -4.77
C PHE A 93 -12.51 4.62 -4.56
N CYS A 94 -11.33 4.41 -5.15
CA CYS A 94 -10.21 5.33 -5.06
C CYS A 94 -10.04 6.12 -6.35
N ARG A 95 -10.12 7.45 -6.26
CA ARG A 95 -9.95 8.34 -7.43
C ARG A 95 -8.52 8.40 -7.96
N HIS A 96 -7.54 7.93 -7.20
CA HIS A 96 -6.13 7.94 -7.60
C HIS A 96 -5.75 6.75 -8.50
N LEU A 97 -6.63 5.73 -8.56
CA LEU A 97 -6.42 4.47 -9.30
C LEU A 97 -5.09 3.79 -8.94
N GLY A 98 -4.71 2.75 -9.68
CA GLY A 98 -3.47 2.02 -9.40
C GLY A 98 -3.61 1.07 -8.21
N ALA A 99 -2.55 0.87 -7.42
CA ALA A 99 -2.57 -0.02 -6.27
C ALA A 99 -1.54 0.39 -5.21
N ALA A 100 -1.74 -0.01 -3.95
CA ALA A 100 -0.81 0.26 -2.86
C ALA A 100 -0.53 -0.97 -1.98
N CYS A 101 0.56 -0.89 -1.23
CA CYS A 101 0.91 -1.82 -0.18
C CYS A 101 1.68 -1.13 0.95
N ASP A 102 1.62 -1.75 2.12
CA ASP A 102 2.45 -1.41 3.27
C ASP A 102 3.38 -2.58 3.56
N PHE A 103 4.66 -2.28 3.77
CA PHE A 103 5.64 -3.29 4.13
C PHE A 103 6.72 -2.74 5.06
N LYS A 104 7.40 -3.67 5.74
CA LYS A 104 8.60 -3.39 6.55
C LYS A 104 9.77 -4.20 5.99
N ILE A 105 10.95 -3.60 5.97
CA ILE A 105 12.21 -4.31 5.74
C ILE A 105 12.85 -4.58 7.10
N ALA A 106 13.01 -5.85 7.47
CA ALA A 106 13.66 -6.23 8.72
C ALA A 106 15.10 -5.70 8.78
N GLY A 107 15.49 -5.14 9.94
CA GLY A 107 16.83 -4.59 10.15
C GLY A 107 17.17 -3.32 9.36
N SER A 108 16.21 -2.75 8.62
CA SER A 108 16.42 -1.52 7.86
C SER A 108 15.55 -0.38 8.36
N ASP A 109 16.17 0.79 8.49
CA ASP A 109 15.47 2.04 8.75
C ASP A 109 14.57 2.40 7.54
N SER A 110 13.31 2.73 7.80
CA SER A 110 12.34 3.10 6.77
C SER A 110 12.78 4.29 5.92
N ARG A 111 13.66 5.18 6.41
CA ARG A 111 14.27 6.27 5.61
C ARG A 111 15.17 5.73 4.50
N LYS A 112 15.93 4.66 4.76
CA LYS A 112 16.76 3.99 3.73
C LYS A 112 15.88 3.33 2.67
N VAL A 113 14.77 2.73 3.09
CA VAL A 113 13.77 2.15 2.19
C VAL A 113 13.15 3.23 1.29
N ILE A 114 12.73 4.36 1.87
CA ILE A 114 12.19 5.50 1.12
C ILE A 114 13.21 6.06 0.13
N SER A 115 14.48 6.22 0.54
CA SER A 115 15.56 6.66 -0.34
C SER A 115 15.72 5.76 -1.57
N PHE A 116 15.57 4.43 -1.40
CA PHE A 116 15.54 3.50 -2.51
C PHE A 116 14.29 3.66 -3.38
N LEU A 117 13.09 3.66 -2.77
CA LEU A 117 11.80 3.75 -3.47
C LEU A 117 11.67 5.02 -4.31
N ARG A 118 12.32 6.12 -3.91
CA ARG A 118 12.35 7.40 -4.66
C ARG A 118 12.82 7.24 -6.11
N ARG A 119 13.64 6.23 -6.39
CA ARG A 119 14.21 5.95 -7.71
C ARG A 119 13.33 5.03 -8.57
N LEU A 120 12.24 4.50 -8.02
CA LEU A 120 11.26 3.66 -8.72
C LEU A 120 10.06 4.48 -9.19
N ASP A 121 9.19 3.91 -10.01
CA ASP A 121 7.98 4.53 -10.57
C ASP A 121 6.80 4.57 -9.57
N PHE A 122 7.02 5.05 -8.34
CA PHE A 122 5.96 5.20 -7.34
C PHE A 122 5.02 6.38 -7.65
N ASP A 123 3.79 6.30 -7.15
CA ASP A 123 2.80 7.38 -7.15
C ASP A 123 2.84 8.19 -5.85
N SER A 124 2.66 7.54 -4.70
CA SER A 124 2.86 8.17 -3.38
C SER A 124 3.58 7.26 -2.38
N ILE A 125 4.30 7.88 -1.45
CA ILE A 125 4.95 7.19 -0.32
C ILE A 125 4.51 7.89 0.97
N TYR A 126 4.18 7.11 2.01
CA TYR A 126 3.92 7.65 3.34
C TYR A 126 4.89 7.05 4.36
N TYR A 127 5.57 7.93 5.07
CA TYR A 127 6.49 7.63 6.16
C TYR A 127 5.77 7.74 7.50
N TYR A 128 5.75 6.64 8.25
CA TYR A 128 5.11 6.58 9.57
C TYR A 128 6.12 6.56 10.74
N GLY A 129 7.42 6.58 10.47
CA GLY A 129 8.49 6.45 11.47
C GLY A 129 9.56 5.43 11.04
N SER A 130 10.75 5.52 11.65
CA SER A 130 11.95 4.74 11.27
C SER A 130 11.73 3.23 11.36
N ASP A 131 10.94 2.80 12.35
CA ASP A 131 10.72 1.39 12.68
C ASP A 131 9.32 0.89 12.29
N ARG A 132 8.55 1.74 11.60
CA ARG A 132 7.18 1.48 11.15
C ARG A 132 7.19 1.04 9.68
N PRO A 133 6.20 0.25 9.22
CA PRO A 133 6.04 -0.03 7.80
C PRO A 133 6.02 1.25 6.95
N VAL A 134 6.47 1.15 5.71
CA VAL A 134 6.34 2.20 4.70
C VAL A 134 5.14 1.87 3.83
N HIS A 135 4.29 2.86 3.58
CA HIS A 135 3.27 2.77 2.55
C HIS A 135 3.87 3.23 1.22
N VAL A 136 3.58 2.49 0.15
CA VAL A 136 3.88 2.92 -1.21
C VAL A 136 2.73 2.55 -2.14
N SER A 137 2.42 3.46 -3.05
CA SER A 137 1.48 3.22 -4.14
C SER A 137 2.13 3.36 -5.51
N TRP A 138 1.51 2.72 -6.49
CA TRP A 138 1.82 2.82 -7.91
C TRP A 138 0.55 3.24 -8.65
N SER A 139 0.68 4.10 -9.67
CA SER A 139 -0.40 4.50 -10.57
C SER A 139 0.18 4.84 -11.94
N GLN A 140 -0.62 4.70 -13.00
CA GLN A 140 -0.22 5.04 -14.36
C GLN A 140 0.01 6.55 -14.55
N THR A 141 -0.61 7.38 -13.70
CA THR A 141 -0.42 8.83 -13.66
C THR A 141 0.16 9.24 -12.30
N PRO A 142 1.46 8.99 -12.05
CA PRO A 142 2.04 9.13 -10.72
C PRO A 142 2.17 10.60 -10.30
N ARG A 143 1.74 10.90 -9.08
CA ARG A 143 1.82 12.23 -8.45
C ARG A 143 3.19 12.53 -7.87
N ARG A 144 4.03 11.50 -7.66
CA ARG A 144 5.40 11.60 -7.13
C ARG A 144 5.50 12.29 -5.77
N LYS A 145 4.55 12.02 -4.86
CA LYS A 145 4.49 12.68 -3.55
C LYS A 145 5.00 11.80 -2.43
N ILE A 146 5.71 12.40 -1.47
CA ILE A 146 6.20 11.72 -0.27
C ILE A 146 5.70 12.50 0.94
N TRP A 147 5.05 11.80 1.85
CA TRP A 147 4.41 12.37 3.03
C TRP A 147 5.03 11.81 4.30
N GLU A 148 5.04 12.63 5.34
CA GLU A 148 5.19 12.20 6.73
C GLU A 148 4.06 12.79 7.56
N PHE A 149 3.97 12.39 8.83
CA PHE A 149 2.91 12.86 9.72
C PHE A 149 3.49 13.73 10.84
N THR A 150 2.77 14.79 11.18
CA THR A 150 3.01 15.55 12.41
C THR A 150 2.66 14.69 13.64
N PRO A 151 3.08 15.07 14.86
CA PRO A 151 2.63 14.43 16.09
C PRO A 151 1.09 14.42 16.25
N GLN A 152 0.39 15.37 15.63
CA GLN A 152 -1.07 15.45 15.58
C GLN A 152 -1.69 14.58 14.47
N ASN A 153 -0.92 13.68 13.87
CA ASN A 153 -1.33 12.76 12.80
C ASN A 153 -1.89 13.48 11.56
N THR A 154 -1.33 14.65 11.24
CA THR A 154 -1.67 15.40 10.02
C THR A 154 -0.57 15.19 8.97
N PRO A 155 -0.92 14.83 7.72
CA PRO A 155 0.08 14.64 6.67
C PRO A 155 0.75 15.97 6.30
N LYS A 156 2.08 15.97 6.17
CA LYS A 156 2.90 17.07 5.65
C LYS A 156 3.93 16.54 4.65
N PRO A 157 4.48 17.37 3.74
CA PRO A 157 5.56 16.96 2.85
C PRO A 157 6.76 16.42 3.64
N TYR A 158 7.37 15.35 3.15
CA TYR A 158 8.49 14.67 3.80
C TYR A 158 9.74 15.56 3.88
N GLY A 159 10.11 16.04 5.07
CA GLY A 159 11.19 17.03 5.22
C GLY A 159 12.62 16.50 5.04
N ASN A 160 12.85 15.19 5.14
CA ASN A 160 14.18 14.57 5.08
C ASN A 160 14.64 14.28 3.63
N TYR A 161 14.54 15.27 2.74
CA TYR A 161 14.93 15.09 1.33
C TYR A 161 16.43 14.83 1.14
N TYR A 162 17.28 15.27 2.08
CA TYR A 162 18.74 15.36 1.95
C TYR A 162 19.55 14.47 2.91
N SER A 163 18.91 13.76 3.84
CA SER A 163 19.58 12.89 4.80
C SER A 163 19.60 11.45 4.30
N VAL A 164 20.66 11.09 3.58
CA VAL A 164 21.07 9.70 3.28
C VAL A 164 22.45 9.48 3.85
#